data_AF-A0A7S1S5I6-F1
#
_entry.id   AF-A0A7S1S5I6-F1
#
_cell.length_a   1.000
_cell.length_b   1.000
_cell.length_c   1.000
_cell.angle_alpha   90.00
_cell.angle_beta   90.00
_cell.angle_gamma   90.00
#
_symmetry.space_group_name_H-M   'P 1'
#
loop_
_entity.id
_entity.type
_entity.pdbx_description
1 polymer ?
#
loop_
_entity_poly.entity_id
_entity_poly.type
_entity_poly.pdbx_seq_one_letter_code
_entity_poly.pdbx_strand_id
1 'polypeptide(L)'
;FGFEAHRAKDQPLLKAPPYLPPPVPLMAAVRLALAALAACVASGLEEAALAESDIAAADLAAEDVCHGASDADQCALSLRQLRGRQESMAVEPSDPLAPELHVTGMTGAMDTPKGGYHPRDGSLNSPSGAPLHTFYMYRVTSEESYPPLNVNAGNLAGVLWYLHHEVVVQYPRKFDIHKIIRYKVQTKATTPLINAGMNFGVRAAFDRGEVTGPFVCAREYTNRTKTSSGIPHPNFCNGPWKESYNITGMDGQLYTAPFEWSKFGFFVGCNKLGSFPFPTYPVYYPDATWYSLPGACPSKPFWQEDKACETTEPGGFCGLKKTPTGQGDCTWSYEYAGEITINDLVGIGKYDWPGFMDSGKKEYDPYTDEGTDFAWWNGINNVTENARRIKEAQELFKERYPQFEEDMQNPPCDFNLEGFYKEFYERNPTEKTDVACQKLDSNSECQTAINWAKSDGVFAHPDWYPGLGSSSMDREFQRLFWIQAQNGCERPC
;
A
#
# COMPACT_ATOMS: atom_id res chain seq x y z
N PHE A 1 -5.18 4.49 -14.24
CA PHE A 1 -3.77 4.76 -14.60
C PHE A 1 -3.56 6.26 -14.63
N GLY A 2 -2.47 6.79 -14.07
CA GLY A 2 -2.26 8.23 -13.87
C GLY A 2 -2.79 9.08 -15.03
N PHE A 3 -3.65 10.05 -14.69
CA PHE A 3 -4.39 10.97 -15.55
C PHE A 3 -4.10 10.86 -17.07
N GLU A 4 -5.09 10.36 -17.80
CA GLU A 4 -5.36 10.52 -19.24
C GLU A 4 -4.16 10.87 -20.17
N ALA A 5 -3.60 9.86 -20.82
CA ALA A 5 -2.87 10.02 -22.07
C ALA A 5 -3.78 9.66 -23.26
N HIS A 6 -4.70 10.57 -23.63
CA HIS A 6 -5.31 10.53 -24.96
C HIS A 6 -4.39 11.22 -25.97
N ARG A 7 -3.82 10.41 -26.86
CA ARG A 7 -3.09 10.84 -28.04
C ARG A 7 -4.07 11.46 -29.05
N ALA A 8 -4.25 12.77 -29.02
CA ALA A 8 -4.94 13.51 -30.10
C ALA A 8 -3.90 13.99 -31.12
N LYS A 9 -4.01 13.51 -32.36
CA LYS A 9 -3.32 14.07 -33.53
C LYS A 9 -4.06 15.34 -33.99
N ASP A 10 -3.25 16.33 -34.39
CA ASP A 10 -3.58 17.50 -35.22
C ASP A 10 -4.69 18.46 -34.74
N GLN A 11 -4.31 19.62 -34.15
CA GLN A 11 -4.86 20.97 -34.44
C GLN A 11 -4.13 22.10 -33.66
N PRO A 12 -4.18 23.38 -34.12
CA PRO A 12 -3.13 24.37 -33.90
C PRO A 12 -3.26 25.24 -32.63
N LEU A 13 -2.10 25.81 -32.27
CA LEU A 13 -1.79 26.78 -31.21
C LEU A 13 -2.90 27.81 -30.88
N LEU A 14 -3.33 27.81 -29.61
CA LEU A 14 -4.05 28.93 -28.97
C LEU A 14 -3.15 29.58 -27.91
N LYS A 15 -3.05 30.92 -27.98
CA LYS A 15 -2.22 31.79 -27.13
C LYS A 15 -2.68 31.79 -25.67
N ALA A 16 -1.72 31.83 -24.74
CA ALA A 16 -1.95 31.99 -23.30
C ALA A 16 -2.45 33.42 -22.94
N PRO A 17 -3.36 33.57 -21.97
CA PRO A 17 -3.72 34.87 -21.40
C PRO A 17 -2.73 35.32 -20.29
N PRO A 18 -2.68 36.63 -19.95
CA PRO A 18 -1.62 37.21 -19.12
C PRO A 18 -1.77 36.93 -17.62
N TYR A 19 -0.61 36.92 -16.96
CA TYR A 19 -0.32 36.67 -15.55
C TYR A 19 -0.98 37.71 -14.61
N LEU A 20 -1.65 37.24 -13.54
CA LEU A 20 -2.05 38.06 -12.38
C LEU A 20 -1.25 37.61 -11.15
N PRO A 21 -0.68 38.53 -10.34
CA PRO A 21 0.11 38.18 -9.16
C PRO A 21 -0.78 37.72 -7.98
N PRO A 22 -0.27 36.88 -7.04
CA PRO A 22 -1.03 36.36 -5.91
C PRO A 22 -1.25 37.41 -4.80
N PRO A 23 -2.32 37.29 -3.99
CA PRO A 23 -2.62 38.21 -2.89
C PRO A 23 -1.80 37.93 -1.63
N VAL A 24 -1.46 39.00 -0.90
CA VAL A 24 -0.44 39.07 0.17
C VAL A 24 -0.96 38.94 1.65
N PRO A 25 -2.18 38.50 2.04
CA PRO A 25 -2.59 38.67 3.43
C PRO A 25 -2.13 37.59 4.43
N LEU A 26 -1.71 36.38 4.01
CA LEU A 26 -1.46 35.27 4.95
C LEU A 26 -0.14 35.41 5.76
N MET A 27 0.89 36.05 5.20
CA MET A 27 2.17 36.23 5.90
C MET A 27 2.10 37.23 7.06
N ALA A 28 1.11 38.14 7.08
CA ALA A 28 0.95 39.10 8.16
C ALA A 28 0.37 38.46 9.43
N ALA A 29 -0.61 37.56 9.29
CA ALA A 29 -1.24 36.86 10.41
C ALA A 29 -0.29 35.88 11.11
N VAL A 30 0.51 35.15 10.32
CA VAL A 30 1.53 34.20 10.85
C VAL A 30 2.65 34.95 11.59
N ARG A 31 3.04 36.14 11.13
CA ARG A 31 4.01 36.99 11.84
C ARG A 31 3.48 37.53 13.17
N LEU A 32 2.18 37.85 13.26
CA LEU A 32 1.55 38.28 14.51
C LEU A 32 1.43 37.14 15.53
N ALA A 33 1.11 35.92 15.10
CA ALA A 33 1.06 34.74 15.96
C ALA A 33 2.45 34.34 16.48
N LEU A 34 3.48 34.38 15.62
CA LEU A 34 4.87 34.14 16.02
C LEU A 34 5.42 35.24 16.94
N ALA A 35 5.00 36.50 16.77
CA ALA A 35 5.37 37.59 17.66
C ALA A 35 4.74 37.46 19.06
N ALA A 36 3.52 36.94 19.15
CA ALA A 36 2.85 36.65 20.43
C ALA A 36 3.52 35.47 21.17
N LEU A 37 3.90 34.42 20.44
CA LEU A 37 4.68 33.29 20.96
C LEU A 37 6.08 33.72 21.44
N ALA A 38 6.76 34.58 20.68
CA ALA A 38 8.07 35.12 21.06
C ALA A 38 7.98 36.04 22.30
N ALA A 39 6.88 36.80 22.44
CA ALA A 39 6.63 37.64 23.63
C ALA A 39 6.34 36.83 24.90
N CYS A 40 5.71 35.65 24.78
CA CYS A 40 5.51 34.72 25.89
C CYS A 40 6.81 34.02 26.34
N VAL A 41 7.70 33.70 25.40
CA VAL A 41 9.00 33.08 25.74
C VAL A 41 9.96 34.11 26.36
N ALA A 42 9.85 35.39 26.01
CA ALA A 42 10.69 36.46 26.55
C ALA A 42 10.31 36.92 27.98
N SER A 43 9.14 36.54 28.50
CA SER A 43 8.65 36.99 29.82
C SER A 43 9.01 36.07 31.00
N GLY A 44 9.76 34.98 30.77
CA GLY A 44 10.40 34.21 31.84
C GLY A 44 9.46 33.52 32.84
N LEU A 45 8.25 33.16 32.42
CA LEU A 45 7.34 32.34 33.21
C LEU A 45 7.62 30.85 32.94
N GLU A 46 8.51 30.26 33.73
CA GLU A 46 8.61 28.81 33.86
C GLU A 46 7.32 28.28 34.53
N GLU A 47 6.79 27.18 33.99
CA GLU A 47 5.62 26.42 34.46
C GLU A 47 4.27 27.15 34.46
N ALA A 48 3.62 27.16 33.30
CA ALA A 48 2.16 27.07 33.24
C ALA A 48 1.78 25.88 32.36
N ALA A 49 1.43 24.76 33.00
CA ALA A 49 0.70 23.69 32.32
C ALA A 49 -0.62 24.28 31.82
N LEU A 50 -0.77 24.39 30.50
CA LEU A 50 -2.06 24.72 29.89
C LEU A 50 -3.06 23.63 30.30
N ALA A 51 -4.18 24.02 30.90
CA ALA A 51 -5.22 23.09 31.29
C ALA A 51 -5.81 22.41 30.04
N GLU A 52 -6.18 21.12 30.12
CA GLU A 52 -6.81 20.38 29.01
C GLU A 52 -8.03 21.11 28.40
N SER A 53 -8.72 21.92 29.20
CA SER A 53 -9.85 22.75 28.76
C SER A 53 -9.45 23.89 27.81
N ASP A 54 -8.25 24.45 27.94
CA ASP A 54 -7.78 25.56 27.11
C ASP A 54 -7.26 25.05 25.75
N ILE A 55 -6.76 23.81 25.70
CA ILE A 55 -6.37 23.12 24.46
C ILE A 55 -7.62 22.67 23.69
N ALA A 56 -8.64 22.15 24.37
CA ALA A 56 -9.91 21.79 23.73
C ALA A 56 -10.64 23.01 23.13
N ALA A 57 -10.54 24.17 23.78
CA ALA A 57 -11.08 25.42 23.25
C ALA A 57 -10.29 25.93 22.02
N ALA A 58 -8.98 25.71 21.98
CA ALA A 58 -8.15 26.00 20.81
C ALA A 58 -8.40 25.03 19.64
N ASP A 59 -8.66 23.75 19.92
CA ASP A 59 -9.04 22.73 18.92
C ASP A 59 -10.40 23.07 18.28
N LEU A 60 -11.40 23.44 19.09
CA LEU A 60 -12.71 23.87 18.59
C LEU A 60 -12.63 25.17 17.77
N ALA A 61 -11.79 26.12 18.17
CA ALA A 61 -11.56 27.34 17.41
C ALA A 61 -10.79 27.11 16.10
N ALA A 62 -9.88 26.13 16.05
CA ALA A 62 -9.15 25.75 14.85
C ALA A 62 -10.04 25.01 13.84
N GLU A 63 -10.94 24.14 14.31
CA GLU A 63 -11.95 23.47 13.46
C GLU A 63 -12.90 24.48 12.79
N ASP A 64 -13.39 25.50 13.52
CA ASP A 64 -14.25 26.57 12.98
C ASP A 64 -13.52 27.45 11.94
N VAL A 65 -12.19 27.64 12.08
CA VAL A 65 -11.36 28.41 11.13
C VAL A 65 -11.06 27.60 9.86
N CYS A 66 -10.86 26.28 9.95
CA CYS A 66 -10.58 25.45 8.78
C CYS A 66 -11.83 25.25 7.87
N HIS A 67 -13.06 25.52 8.34
CA HIS A 67 -14.29 25.37 7.54
C HIS A 67 -14.54 26.47 6.49
N GLY A 68 -13.79 27.58 6.51
CA GLY A 68 -14.07 28.77 5.69
C GLY A 68 -13.05 29.14 4.61
N ALA A 69 -11.95 28.39 4.44
CA ALA A 69 -10.81 28.82 3.62
C ALA A 69 -10.51 27.88 2.42
N SER A 70 -9.95 28.45 1.34
CA SER A 70 -9.45 27.70 0.17
C SER A 70 -8.27 26.76 0.46
N ASP A 71 -7.69 26.87 1.67
CA ASP A 71 -6.50 26.15 2.12
C ASP A 71 -6.81 25.20 3.29
N ALA A 72 -8.09 24.82 3.46
CA ALA A 72 -8.56 23.87 4.48
C ALA A 72 -7.77 22.55 4.47
N ASP A 73 -7.29 22.13 3.29
CA ASP A 73 -6.48 20.92 3.09
C ASP A 73 -5.12 20.97 3.83
N GLN A 74 -4.45 22.13 3.87
CA GLN A 74 -3.20 22.30 4.64
C GLN A 74 -3.48 22.40 6.15
N CYS A 75 -4.58 23.04 6.53
CA CYS A 75 -5.02 23.25 7.92
C CYS A 75 -5.31 21.90 8.63
N ALA A 76 -6.03 20.99 7.95
CA ALA A 76 -6.38 19.67 8.47
C ALA A 76 -5.15 18.74 8.61
N LEU A 77 -4.19 18.84 7.68
CA LEU A 77 -2.89 18.16 7.74
C LEU A 77 -2.11 18.60 8.99
N SER A 78 -2.09 19.90 9.31
CA SER A 78 -1.39 20.44 10.48
C SER A 78 -1.96 20.03 11.83
N LEU A 79 -3.28 19.89 11.96
CA LEU A 79 -3.91 19.46 13.22
C LEU A 79 -3.61 17.99 13.55
N ARG A 80 -3.56 17.09 12.55
CA ARG A 80 -3.13 15.70 12.77
C ARG A 80 -1.61 15.56 12.95
N GLN A 81 -0.78 16.45 12.36
CA GLN A 81 0.65 16.55 12.65
C GLN A 81 0.94 16.82 14.14
N LEU A 82 0.10 17.63 14.80
CA LEU A 82 0.20 17.90 16.24
C LEU A 82 -0.21 16.69 17.09
N ARG A 83 -1.29 16.00 16.73
CA ARG A 83 -1.71 14.76 17.42
C ARG A 83 -0.68 13.63 17.27
N GLY A 84 -0.08 13.47 16.09
CA GLY A 84 1.03 12.51 15.86
C GLY A 84 2.35 12.90 16.54
N ARG A 85 2.59 14.20 16.77
CA ARG A 85 3.71 14.66 17.61
C ARG A 85 3.52 14.27 19.08
N GLN A 86 2.29 14.27 19.58
CA GLN A 86 2.01 13.90 20.97
C GLN A 86 2.35 12.42 21.26
N GLU A 87 2.12 11.52 20.29
CA GLU A 87 2.52 10.11 20.40
C GLU A 87 4.04 9.87 20.25
N SER A 88 4.75 10.74 19.53
CA SER A 88 6.21 10.62 19.31
C SER A 88 7.08 11.38 20.32
N MET A 89 6.53 12.38 21.01
CA MET A 89 7.25 13.15 22.05
C MET A 89 7.17 12.54 23.45
N ALA A 90 6.32 11.52 23.70
CA ALA A 90 6.15 10.91 25.01
C ALA A 90 7.25 9.90 25.41
N VAL A 91 8.45 9.97 24.83
CA VAL A 91 9.56 9.06 25.15
C VAL A 91 10.80 9.85 25.56
N GLU A 92 10.89 10.13 26.86
CA GLU A 92 12.16 10.32 27.58
C GLU A 92 12.25 9.21 28.65
N PRO A 93 13.43 8.61 28.90
CA PRO A 93 13.55 7.41 29.72
C PRO A 93 13.93 7.74 31.17
N SER A 94 13.00 7.60 32.13
CA SER A 94 13.32 7.14 33.51
C SER A 94 12.10 7.06 34.46
N ASP A 95 12.10 5.96 35.22
CA ASP A 95 11.50 5.68 36.53
C ASP A 95 10.07 5.06 36.65
N PRO A 96 9.89 3.98 37.45
CA PRO A 96 8.74 3.08 37.39
C PRO A 96 7.73 3.31 38.52
N LEU A 97 6.56 3.87 38.23
CA LEU A 97 5.39 3.75 39.12
C LEU A 97 4.11 3.73 38.28
N ALA A 98 3.62 2.53 37.99
CA ALA A 98 2.25 2.33 37.55
C ALA A 98 1.32 2.37 38.78
N PRO A 99 0.28 3.20 38.82
CA PRO A 99 -0.82 2.97 39.73
C PRO A 99 -1.81 2.01 39.07
N GLU A 100 -2.06 0.89 39.75
CA GLU A 100 -3.18 -0.01 39.51
C GLU A 100 -4.50 0.78 39.57
N LEU A 101 -5.28 0.81 38.49
CA LEU A 101 -6.64 1.32 38.53
C LEU A 101 -7.60 0.16 38.86
N HIS A 102 -8.11 0.19 40.09
CA HIS A 102 -9.15 -0.71 40.59
C HIS A 102 -10.41 -0.67 39.72
N VAL A 103 -10.86 -1.86 39.31
CA VAL A 103 -12.19 -2.09 38.73
C VAL A 103 -13.19 -2.23 39.88
N THR A 104 -14.12 -1.27 40.00
CA THR A 104 -15.39 -1.49 40.70
C THR A 104 -16.52 -1.52 39.67
N GLY A 105 -17.25 -2.63 39.65
CA GLY A 105 -18.31 -2.89 38.69
C GLY A 105 -19.56 -2.03 38.89
N MET A 106 -20.20 -1.73 37.77
CA MET A 106 -21.64 -1.50 37.71
C MET A 106 -22.19 -2.27 36.51
N THR A 107 -23.10 -3.19 36.81
CA THR A 107 -23.89 -3.97 35.87
C THR A 107 -24.87 -3.04 35.15
N GLY A 108 -24.66 -2.86 33.85
CA GLY A 108 -25.62 -2.27 32.94
C GLY A 108 -25.32 -2.83 31.56
N ALA A 109 -26.29 -3.53 30.96
CA ALA A 109 -26.19 -4.04 29.60
C ALA A 109 -25.93 -2.86 28.65
N MET A 110 -24.67 -2.71 28.22
CA MET A 110 -24.35 -1.85 27.09
C MET A 110 -24.56 -2.67 25.83
N ASP A 111 -25.46 -2.18 24.97
CA ASP A 111 -25.48 -2.51 23.56
C ASP A 111 -24.05 -2.50 23.03
N THR A 112 -23.58 -3.66 22.56
CA THR A 112 -22.33 -3.78 21.80
C THR A 112 -22.41 -2.87 20.59
N PRO A 113 -21.43 -1.98 20.33
CA PRO A 113 -21.39 -1.22 19.09
C PRO A 113 -21.37 -2.19 17.91
N LYS A 114 -22.36 -2.09 17.02
CA LYS A 114 -22.27 -2.68 15.68
C LYS A 114 -21.23 -1.89 14.90
N GLY A 115 -19.97 -2.31 14.95
CA GLY A 115 -18.90 -1.64 14.23
C GLY A 115 -17.56 -2.18 14.69
N GLY A 116 -17.01 -3.12 13.95
CA GLY A 116 -15.70 -3.71 14.18
C GLY A 116 -15.22 -4.38 12.90
N TYR A 117 -13.93 -4.68 12.85
CA TYR A 117 -13.36 -5.50 11.79
C TYR A 117 -13.97 -6.92 11.86
N HIS A 118 -14.70 -7.29 10.81
CA HIS A 118 -15.39 -8.56 10.70
C HIS A 118 -15.03 -9.22 9.37
N PRO A 119 -13.83 -9.83 9.27
CA PRO A 119 -13.41 -10.48 8.05
C PRO A 119 -14.32 -11.66 7.72
N ARG A 120 -14.52 -11.88 6.42
CA ARG A 120 -15.29 -13.00 5.90
C ARG A 120 -14.61 -14.35 6.17
N ASP A 121 -13.29 -14.39 6.02
CA ASP A 121 -12.49 -15.55 6.40
C ASP A 121 -12.21 -15.51 7.91
N GLY A 122 -12.78 -16.47 8.65
CA GLY A 122 -12.63 -16.55 10.10
C GLY A 122 -11.19 -16.73 10.58
N SER A 123 -10.30 -17.27 9.74
CA SER A 123 -8.87 -17.43 10.07
C SER A 123 -8.14 -16.08 10.19
N LEU A 124 -8.70 -15.01 9.63
CA LEU A 124 -8.18 -13.64 9.77
C LEU A 124 -8.41 -13.05 11.17
N ASN A 125 -9.22 -13.68 12.02
CA ASN A 125 -9.40 -13.27 13.42
C ASN A 125 -8.39 -13.93 14.36
N SER A 126 -7.39 -14.63 13.85
CA SER A 126 -6.39 -15.34 14.65
C SER A 126 -4.99 -15.14 14.09
N PRO A 127 -3.95 -15.21 14.95
CA PRO A 127 -2.56 -15.19 14.51
C PRO A 127 -2.27 -16.29 13.48
N SER A 128 -1.39 -16.01 12.53
CA SER A 128 -0.97 -16.97 11.51
C SER A 128 0.31 -17.73 11.91
N GLY A 129 0.56 -18.84 11.22
CA GLY A 129 1.82 -19.60 11.30
C GLY A 129 2.94 -19.10 10.39
N ALA A 130 2.79 -17.94 9.75
CA ALA A 130 3.76 -17.43 8.77
C ALA A 130 5.12 -17.08 9.41
N PRO A 131 6.23 -17.10 8.65
CA PRO A 131 7.49 -16.56 9.13
C PRO A 131 7.39 -15.04 9.37
N LEU A 132 8.14 -14.55 10.36
CA LEU A 132 8.31 -13.11 10.58
C LEU A 132 9.45 -12.61 9.70
N HIS A 133 9.17 -11.64 8.82
CA HIS A 133 10.19 -10.96 8.04
C HIS A 133 10.54 -9.62 8.68
N THR A 134 11.84 -9.30 8.77
CA THR A 134 12.34 -8.00 9.23
C THR A 134 13.34 -7.47 8.21
N PHE A 135 13.06 -6.30 7.63
CA PHE A 135 13.89 -5.70 6.59
C PHE A 135 13.64 -4.19 6.47
N TYR A 136 14.41 -3.50 5.64
CA TYR A 136 14.22 -2.07 5.43
C TYR A 136 13.27 -1.77 4.27
N MET A 137 12.35 -0.85 4.52
CA MET A 137 11.61 -0.14 3.48
C MET A 137 11.99 1.34 3.49
N TYR A 138 11.89 1.96 2.33
CA TYR A 138 12.27 3.34 2.09
C TYR A 138 11.07 4.11 1.53
N ARG A 139 10.99 5.37 1.91
CA ARG A 139 10.01 6.31 1.41
C ARG A 139 10.73 7.61 1.03
N VAL A 140 10.34 8.19 -0.09
CA VAL A 140 10.81 9.53 -0.47
C VAL A 140 9.72 10.56 -0.17
N THR A 141 10.13 11.72 0.35
CA THR A 141 9.20 12.77 0.78
C THR A 141 9.85 14.16 0.72
N SER A 142 9.04 15.19 0.93
CA SER A 142 9.48 16.58 1.17
C SER A 142 9.78 16.78 2.66
N GLU A 143 9.73 18.03 3.17
CA GLU A 143 9.82 18.26 4.62
C GLU A 143 8.59 17.76 5.38
N GLU A 144 7.46 17.59 4.68
CA GLU A 144 6.27 16.97 5.25
C GLU A 144 6.52 15.47 5.42
N SER A 145 6.76 15.05 6.66
CA SER A 145 6.94 13.65 7.02
C SER A 145 5.86 13.23 8.02
N TYR A 146 5.11 12.20 7.64
CA TYR A 146 4.07 11.59 8.46
C TYR A 146 4.32 10.07 8.54
N PRO A 147 3.75 9.39 9.56
CA PRO A 147 3.81 7.93 9.68
C PRO A 147 3.53 7.23 8.34
N PRO A 148 4.20 6.09 8.04
CA PRO A 148 4.01 5.35 6.79
C PRO A 148 2.69 4.56 6.78
N LEU A 149 1.58 5.22 7.11
CA LEU A 149 0.21 4.67 7.10
C LEU A 149 -0.47 5.05 5.79
N ASN A 150 -1.00 4.07 5.06
CA ASN A 150 -1.61 4.25 3.74
C ASN A 150 -0.62 4.87 2.75
N VAL A 151 0.58 4.28 2.65
CA VAL A 151 1.67 4.81 1.81
C VAL A 151 2.24 3.77 0.85
N ASN A 152 2.82 4.31 -0.21
CA ASN A 152 3.71 3.59 -1.10
C ASN A 152 5.14 3.64 -0.52
N ALA A 153 5.79 2.50 -0.45
CA ALA A 153 7.19 2.38 -0.07
C ALA A 153 7.94 1.55 -1.13
N GLY A 154 9.25 1.42 -0.98
CA GLY A 154 10.05 0.52 -1.79
C GLY A 154 11.28 0.04 -1.06
N ASN A 155 12.00 -0.92 -1.64
CA ASN A 155 13.41 -1.06 -1.30
C ASN A 155 14.20 0.10 -1.90
N LEU A 156 15.49 0.20 -1.57
CA LEU A 156 16.31 1.33 -2.00
C LEU A 156 16.37 1.47 -3.53
N ALA A 157 16.46 0.35 -4.24
CA ALA A 157 16.40 0.30 -5.70
C ALA A 157 15.07 0.84 -6.25
N GLY A 158 13.94 0.45 -5.65
CA GLY A 158 12.61 0.91 -6.04
C GLY A 158 12.39 2.41 -5.79
N VAL A 159 12.89 2.97 -4.69
CA VAL A 159 12.78 4.42 -4.45
C VAL A 159 13.72 5.23 -5.33
N LEU A 160 14.93 4.75 -5.61
CA LEU A 160 15.84 5.40 -6.55
C LEU A 160 15.32 5.36 -7.98
N TRP A 161 14.65 4.26 -8.37
CA TRP A 161 13.92 4.20 -9.63
C TRP A 161 12.87 5.31 -9.72
N TYR A 162 12.04 5.48 -8.67
CA TYR A 162 11.00 6.52 -8.64
C TYR A 162 11.61 7.93 -8.69
N LEU A 163 12.67 8.19 -7.93
CA LEU A 163 13.37 9.47 -7.98
C LEU A 163 13.85 9.77 -9.41
N HIS A 164 14.48 8.79 -10.06
CA HIS A 164 15.03 8.93 -11.40
C HIS A 164 13.95 9.13 -12.48
N HIS A 165 12.83 8.40 -12.41
CA HIS A 165 11.82 8.40 -13.49
C HIS A 165 10.74 9.47 -13.32
N GLU A 166 10.49 9.94 -12.10
CA GLU A 166 9.33 10.78 -11.80
C GLU A 166 9.68 12.10 -11.10
N VAL A 167 10.77 12.15 -10.33
CA VAL A 167 11.06 13.31 -9.48
C VAL A 167 12.08 14.25 -10.11
N VAL A 168 13.25 13.73 -10.47
CA VAL A 168 14.38 14.55 -10.97
C VAL A 168 14.29 14.85 -12.47
N VAL A 169 13.34 14.23 -13.17
CA VAL A 169 12.95 14.61 -14.55
C VAL A 169 12.20 15.95 -14.60
N GLN A 170 11.78 16.47 -13.45
CA GLN A 170 11.19 17.79 -13.31
C GLN A 170 12.16 18.72 -12.59
N TYR A 171 12.09 20.01 -12.94
CA TYR A 171 12.93 21.03 -12.35
C TYR A 171 12.09 22.27 -12.01
N PRO A 172 11.94 22.63 -10.72
CA PRO A 172 12.47 21.95 -9.53
C PRO A 172 11.89 20.53 -9.33
N ARG A 173 12.49 19.75 -8.42
CA ARG A 173 12.07 18.37 -8.11
C ARG A 173 10.56 18.29 -7.87
N LYS A 174 9.90 17.31 -8.50
CA LYS A 174 8.45 17.10 -8.37
C LYS A 174 8.04 17.01 -6.89
N PHE A 175 6.96 17.69 -6.54
CA PHE A 175 6.38 17.75 -5.18
C PHE A 175 7.36 18.21 -4.08
N ASP A 176 8.43 18.92 -4.45
CA ASP A 176 9.48 19.36 -3.51
C ASP A 176 10.12 18.17 -2.75
N ILE A 177 10.19 17.00 -3.37
CA ILE A 177 10.80 15.80 -2.76
C ILE A 177 12.32 15.99 -2.65
N HIS A 178 12.86 15.81 -1.44
CA HIS A 178 14.30 15.97 -1.19
C HIS A 178 14.85 15.06 -0.07
N LYS A 179 14.02 14.17 0.50
CA LYS A 179 14.38 13.30 1.62
C LYS A 179 14.08 11.84 1.31
N ILE A 180 14.97 10.94 1.73
CA ILE A 180 14.75 9.48 1.71
C ILE A 180 14.76 9.00 3.16
N ILE A 181 13.62 8.49 3.63
CA ILE A 181 13.45 7.94 4.98
C ILE A 181 13.54 6.43 4.90
N ARG A 182 14.28 5.83 5.83
CA ARG A 182 14.41 4.38 6.02
C ARG A 182 13.61 3.95 7.25
N TYR A 183 12.83 2.90 7.09
CA TYR A 183 12.07 2.26 8.16
C TYR A 183 12.52 0.80 8.29
N LYS A 184 12.76 0.35 9.52
CA LYS A 184 12.87 -1.08 9.82
C LYS A 184 11.45 -1.62 9.95
N VAL A 185 11.03 -2.44 8.99
CA VAL A 185 9.68 -2.97 8.91
C VAL A 185 9.69 -4.43 9.33
N GLN A 186 8.71 -4.82 10.15
CA GLN A 186 8.38 -6.21 10.40
C GLN A 186 7.07 -6.54 9.69
N THR A 187 6.98 -7.71 9.07
CA THR A 187 5.74 -8.20 8.46
C THR A 187 5.54 -9.69 8.70
N LYS A 188 4.29 -10.09 8.83
CA LYS A 188 3.86 -11.47 8.94
C LYS A 188 2.59 -11.67 8.14
N ALA A 189 2.64 -12.61 7.20
CA ALA A 189 1.53 -12.90 6.30
C ALA A 189 0.34 -13.50 7.03
N THR A 190 -0.87 -13.31 6.48
CA THR A 190 -2.09 -13.91 7.03
C THR A 190 -2.22 -15.38 6.65
N THR A 191 -3.05 -16.13 7.39
CA THR A 191 -3.32 -17.54 7.10
C THR A 191 -3.82 -17.77 5.66
N PRO A 192 -4.77 -16.98 5.13
CA PRO A 192 -5.20 -17.16 3.73
C PRO A 192 -4.08 -16.87 2.72
N LEU A 193 -3.16 -15.95 3.02
CA LEU A 193 -2.07 -15.59 2.11
C LEU A 193 -1.00 -16.68 2.02
N ILE A 194 -0.60 -17.26 3.17
CA ILE A 194 0.34 -18.39 3.18
C ILE A 194 -0.27 -19.66 2.60
N ASN A 195 -1.59 -19.87 2.76
CA ASN A 195 -2.30 -20.97 2.09
C ASN A 195 -2.27 -20.84 0.57
N ALA A 196 -2.14 -19.60 0.07
CA ALA A 196 -1.92 -19.32 -1.35
C ALA A 196 -0.43 -19.30 -1.75
N GLY A 197 0.48 -19.69 -0.83
CA GLY A 197 1.91 -19.80 -1.09
C GLY A 197 2.67 -18.48 -1.10
N MET A 198 2.12 -17.43 -0.47
CA MET A 198 2.68 -16.07 -0.51
C MET A 198 2.88 -15.49 0.89
N ASN A 199 3.90 -14.65 1.05
CA ASN A 199 4.10 -13.80 2.23
C ASN A 199 3.64 -12.36 1.96
N PHE A 200 3.60 -11.96 0.69
CA PHE A 200 3.15 -10.64 0.26
C PHE A 200 1.98 -10.75 -0.71
N GLY A 201 0.98 -9.89 -0.53
CA GLY A 201 -0.12 -9.77 -1.47
C GLY A 201 0.20 -8.82 -2.62
N VAL A 202 -0.81 -8.48 -3.42
CA VAL A 202 -0.66 -7.52 -4.51
C VAL A 202 -0.26 -6.14 -3.96
N ARG A 203 0.77 -5.50 -4.48
CA ARG A 203 1.03 -4.09 -4.12
C ARG A 203 -0.14 -3.22 -4.55
N ALA A 204 -0.70 -2.47 -3.60
CA ALA A 204 -1.66 -1.42 -3.89
C ALA A 204 -0.97 -0.05 -4.02
N ALA A 205 -1.51 0.83 -4.85
CA ALA A 205 -1.16 2.24 -4.87
C ALA A 205 -1.99 2.98 -3.83
N PHE A 206 -1.33 3.88 -3.10
CA PHE A 206 -1.98 4.85 -2.22
C PHE A 206 -1.79 6.26 -2.76
N ASP A 207 -2.89 6.95 -3.01
CA ASP A 207 -2.91 8.34 -3.46
C ASP A 207 -3.60 9.18 -2.39
N ARG A 208 -2.81 10.03 -1.71
CA ARG A 208 -3.32 10.89 -0.63
C ARG A 208 -4.06 10.10 0.48
N GLY A 209 -3.51 8.94 0.86
CA GLY A 209 -4.08 8.06 1.88
C GLY A 209 -5.15 7.09 1.36
N GLU A 210 -5.76 7.38 0.21
CA GLU A 210 -6.75 6.49 -0.39
C GLU A 210 -6.05 5.39 -1.20
N VAL A 211 -6.47 4.15 -1.00
CA VAL A 211 -6.07 3.03 -1.82
C VAL A 211 -6.75 3.10 -3.20
N THR A 212 -5.95 3.14 -4.27
CA THR A 212 -6.47 3.29 -5.65
C THR A 212 -6.34 2.03 -6.49
N GLY A 213 -5.94 0.92 -5.87
CA GLY A 213 -5.92 -0.42 -6.46
C GLY A 213 -4.51 -0.94 -6.75
N PRO A 214 -4.38 -2.05 -7.49
CA PRO A 214 -5.45 -2.70 -8.24
C PRO A 214 -6.48 -3.37 -7.31
N PHE A 215 -7.74 -3.29 -7.72
CA PHE A 215 -8.84 -4.04 -7.11
C PHE A 215 -9.56 -4.80 -8.19
N VAL A 216 -10.02 -6.00 -7.91
CA VAL A 216 -11.01 -6.66 -8.77
C VAL A 216 -12.35 -5.92 -8.64
N CYS A 217 -13.02 -5.66 -9.76
CA CYS A 217 -14.41 -5.16 -9.79
C CYS A 217 -15.41 -6.10 -10.45
N ALA A 218 -14.93 -7.05 -11.24
CA ALA A 218 -15.78 -8.01 -11.93
C ALA A 218 -14.99 -9.26 -12.31
N ARG A 219 -15.70 -10.37 -12.51
CA ARG A 219 -15.22 -11.46 -13.37
C ARG A 219 -15.36 -10.98 -14.82
N GLU A 220 -14.38 -11.19 -15.68
CA GLU A 220 -14.55 -10.91 -17.11
C GLU A 220 -15.58 -11.89 -17.70
N TYR A 221 -16.81 -11.42 -17.84
CA TYR A 221 -17.88 -12.06 -18.62
C TYR A 221 -18.47 -11.03 -19.57
N THR A 222 -17.66 -10.50 -20.49
CA THR A 222 -18.29 -9.90 -21.67
C THR A 222 -18.51 -11.02 -22.68
N ASN A 223 -19.76 -11.19 -23.10
CA ASN A 223 -20.19 -12.06 -24.20
C ASN A 223 -19.55 -11.70 -25.57
N ARG A 224 -18.37 -11.04 -25.61
CA ARG A 224 -17.69 -10.58 -26.83
C ARG A 224 -16.16 -10.60 -26.77
N THR A 225 -15.54 -11.48 -26.00
CA THR A 225 -14.27 -12.09 -26.42
C THR A 225 -14.05 -13.29 -25.52
N LYS A 226 -14.28 -14.49 -26.06
CA LYS A 226 -13.65 -15.67 -25.50
C LYS A 226 -12.17 -15.35 -25.42
N THR A 227 -11.58 -15.33 -24.23
CA THR A 227 -10.16 -15.64 -24.13
C THR A 227 -9.95 -16.96 -24.87
N SER A 228 -8.82 -17.13 -25.54
CA SER A 228 -8.53 -18.37 -26.29
C SER A 228 -8.63 -19.63 -25.42
N SER A 229 -8.57 -19.49 -24.09
CA SER A 229 -8.74 -20.54 -23.09
C SER A 229 -10.19 -20.74 -22.59
N GLY A 230 -11.11 -19.78 -22.77
CA GLY A 230 -12.49 -19.88 -22.25
C GLY A 230 -12.60 -19.86 -20.72
N ILE A 231 -11.53 -19.47 -20.04
CA ILE A 231 -11.42 -19.39 -18.59
C ILE A 231 -11.71 -17.95 -18.15
N PRO A 232 -12.63 -17.70 -17.17
CA PRO A 232 -12.84 -16.38 -16.60
C PRO A 232 -11.53 -15.82 -16.05
N HIS A 233 -11.37 -14.50 -16.01
CA HIS A 233 -10.23 -13.87 -15.34
C HIS A 233 -10.69 -12.63 -14.59
N PRO A 234 -9.92 -12.12 -13.63
CA PRO A 234 -10.30 -10.90 -12.94
C PRO A 234 -10.27 -9.71 -13.92
N ASN A 235 -11.27 -8.84 -13.80
CA ASN A 235 -11.23 -7.48 -14.34
C ASN A 235 -10.90 -6.51 -13.21
N PHE A 236 -9.91 -5.67 -13.43
CA PHE A 236 -9.42 -4.71 -12.44
C PHE A 236 -10.11 -3.34 -12.58
N CYS A 237 -10.43 -2.73 -11.44
CA CYS A 237 -10.98 -1.39 -11.34
C CYS A 237 -10.07 -0.36 -12.02
N ASN A 238 -10.68 0.64 -12.66
CA ASN A 238 -9.98 1.88 -12.98
C ASN A 238 -10.10 2.84 -11.78
N GLY A 239 -9.25 2.66 -10.78
CA GLY A 239 -9.21 3.46 -9.56
C GLY A 239 -9.72 2.72 -8.32
N PRO A 240 -10.12 3.47 -7.26
CA PRO A 240 -10.52 2.90 -5.97
C PRO A 240 -11.75 2.00 -6.10
N TRP A 241 -11.86 1.06 -5.16
CA TRP A 241 -13.02 0.18 -5.07
C TRP A 241 -14.29 0.96 -4.70
N LYS A 242 -15.45 0.46 -5.13
CA LYS A 242 -16.77 1.04 -4.87
C LYS A 242 -17.75 -0.07 -4.51
N GLU A 243 -18.64 0.20 -3.57
CA GLU A 243 -19.70 -0.74 -3.15
C GLU A 243 -20.61 -1.21 -4.29
N SER A 244 -20.70 -0.44 -5.38
CA SER A 244 -21.45 -0.83 -6.57
C SER A 244 -20.85 -2.01 -7.33
N TYR A 245 -19.60 -2.39 -7.06
CA TYR A 245 -18.96 -3.54 -7.68
C TYR A 245 -19.51 -4.83 -7.05
N ASN A 246 -20.58 -5.36 -7.64
CA ASN A 246 -21.24 -6.61 -7.23
C ASN A 246 -20.38 -7.84 -7.54
N ILE A 247 -19.32 -8.04 -6.77
CA ILE A 247 -18.40 -9.17 -6.94
C ILE A 247 -18.89 -10.33 -6.10
N THR A 248 -19.23 -11.44 -6.75
CA THR A 248 -19.67 -12.66 -6.07
C THR A 248 -18.52 -13.65 -5.96
N GLY A 249 -18.31 -14.17 -4.74
CA GLY A 249 -17.38 -15.26 -4.50
C GLY A 249 -17.87 -16.61 -5.02
N MET A 250 -17.01 -17.62 -4.99
CA MET A 250 -17.34 -18.99 -5.42
C MET A 250 -18.48 -19.66 -4.66
N ASP A 251 -18.72 -19.24 -3.42
CA ASP A 251 -19.82 -19.71 -2.58
C ASP A 251 -21.16 -19.01 -2.87
N GLY A 252 -21.19 -18.11 -3.86
CA GLY A 252 -22.37 -17.33 -4.23
C GLY A 252 -22.63 -16.09 -3.36
N GLN A 253 -21.77 -15.78 -2.37
CA GLN A 253 -21.91 -14.59 -1.53
C GLN A 253 -21.19 -13.38 -2.12
N LEU A 254 -21.82 -12.22 -2.01
CA LEU A 254 -21.25 -10.94 -2.43
C LEU A 254 -20.11 -10.50 -1.50
N TYR A 255 -19.06 -9.96 -2.07
CA TYR A 255 -18.07 -9.19 -1.34
C TYR A 255 -18.61 -7.77 -1.12
N THR A 256 -18.71 -7.35 0.14
CA THR A 256 -19.16 -6.01 0.55
C THR A 256 -17.99 -5.04 0.78
N ALA A 257 -16.78 -5.48 0.48
CA ALA A 257 -15.52 -4.75 0.60
C ALA A 257 -14.56 -5.27 -0.50
N PRO A 258 -13.40 -4.65 -0.73
CA PRO A 258 -12.44 -5.14 -1.72
C PRO A 258 -12.12 -6.63 -1.53
N PHE A 259 -12.12 -7.39 -2.61
CA PHE A 259 -11.86 -8.84 -2.58
C PHE A 259 -10.52 -9.15 -1.89
N GLU A 260 -9.50 -8.39 -2.26
CA GLU A 260 -8.12 -8.50 -1.83
C GLU A 260 -8.05 -8.53 -0.30
N TRP A 261 -8.68 -7.56 0.38
CA TRP A 261 -8.63 -7.47 1.84
C TRP A 261 -9.71 -8.29 2.53
N SER A 262 -10.87 -8.48 1.90
CA SER A 262 -11.92 -9.36 2.42
C SER A 262 -11.44 -10.80 2.56
N LYS A 263 -10.61 -11.25 1.62
CA LYS A 263 -10.08 -12.62 1.56
C LYS A 263 -8.75 -12.78 2.28
N PHE A 264 -7.83 -11.82 2.11
CA PHE A 264 -6.46 -11.98 2.60
C PHE A 264 -6.12 -11.09 3.80
N GLY A 265 -7.06 -10.27 4.28
CA GLY A 265 -6.80 -9.26 5.31
C GLY A 265 -5.99 -8.07 4.79
N PHE A 266 -5.61 -7.16 5.67
CA PHE A 266 -4.80 -5.99 5.33
C PHE A 266 -3.31 -6.37 5.27
N PHE A 267 -2.92 -7.10 4.24
CA PHE A 267 -1.54 -7.55 4.03
C PHE A 267 -0.60 -6.42 3.57
N VAL A 268 0.71 -6.63 3.77
CA VAL A 268 1.74 -5.86 3.03
C VAL A 268 1.79 -6.37 1.60
N GLY A 269 1.58 -5.46 0.65
CA GLY A 269 1.65 -5.79 -0.77
C GLY A 269 3.06 -5.61 -1.31
N CYS A 270 3.47 -6.39 -2.31
CA CYS A 270 4.75 -6.22 -3.01
C CYS A 270 4.59 -6.23 -4.53
N ASN A 271 5.53 -5.58 -5.21
CA ASN A 271 5.65 -5.59 -6.66
C ASN A 271 7.12 -5.53 -7.06
N LYS A 272 7.60 -6.59 -7.72
CA LYS A 272 8.88 -6.56 -8.42
C LYS A 272 8.71 -5.69 -9.67
N LEU A 273 9.43 -4.57 -9.76
CA LEU A 273 9.23 -3.63 -10.85
C LEU A 273 9.60 -4.28 -12.19
N GLY A 274 8.81 -3.97 -13.23
CA GLY A 274 8.84 -4.68 -14.51
C GLY A 274 7.87 -5.85 -14.60
N SER A 275 7.06 -6.07 -13.56
CA SER A 275 5.97 -7.03 -13.54
C SER A 275 4.69 -6.39 -12.98
N PHE A 276 3.55 -7.07 -13.14
CA PHE A 276 2.26 -6.62 -12.58
C PHE A 276 2.37 -6.38 -11.06
N PRO A 277 1.70 -5.36 -10.49
CA PRO A 277 0.71 -4.46 -11.11
C PRO A 277 1.24 -3.31 -11.97
N PHE A 278 2.26 -2.58 -11.54
CA PHE A 278 2.86 -1.50 -12.33
C PHE A 278 4.19 -1.07 -11.70
N PRO A 279 5.25 -0.80 -12.49
CA PRO A 279 5.30 -0.83 -13.96
C PRO A 279 5.48 -2.23 -14.52
N THR A 280 4.91 -2.49 -15.70
CA THR A 280 4.98 -3.78 -16.41
C THR A 280 5.97 -3.76 -17.59
N TYR A 281 6.80 -2.72 -17.68
CA TYR A 281 7.84 -2.55 -18.69
C TYR A 281 9.23 -2.71 -18.08
N PRO A 282 10.29 -2.96 -18.87
CA PRO A 282 11.63 -3.24 -18.34
C PRO A 282 12.13 -2.18 -17.34
N VAL A 283 12.68 -2.65 -16.22
CA VAL A 283 13.29 -1.82 -15.18
C VAL A 283 14.76 -2.19 -15.01
N TYR A 284 15.61 -1.17 -15.00
CA TYR A 284 17.08 -1.33 -14.99
C TYR A 284 17.71 -1.04 -13.63
N TYR A 285 16.91 -0.81 -12.60
CA TYR A 285 17.37 -0.85 -11.21
C TYR A 285 17.28 -2.29 -10.71
N PRO A 286 18.42 -2.96 -10.44
CA PRO A 286 18.41 -4.36 -10.06
C PRO A 286 17.61 -4.57 -8.77
N ASP A 287 16.80 -5.63 -8.76
CA ASP A 287 15.94 -6.02 -7.63
C ASP A 287 14.96 -4.95 -7.14
N ALA A 288 14.68 -3.92 -7.94
CA ALA A 288 13.72 -2.87 -7.60
C ALA A 288 12.36 -3.46 -7.24
N THR A 289 11.91 -3.16 -6.02
CA THR A 289 10.65 -3.66 -5.47
C THR A 289 9.91 -2.52 -4.78
N TRP A 290 8.62 -2.40 -5.06
CA TRP A 290 7.72 -1.51 -4.34
C TRP A 290 6.83 -2.29 -3.37
N TYR A 291 6.44 -1.62 -2.30
CA TYR A 291 5.59 -2.15 -1.25
C TYR A 291 4.41 -1.21 -0.97
N SER A 292 3.34 -1.76 -0.40
CA SER A 292 2.18 -1.00 0.09
C SER A 292 1.93 -1.31 1.55
N LEU A 293 1.77 -0.26 2.36
CA LEU A 293 1.59 -0.34 3.81
C LEU A 293 0.19 0.16 4.20
N PRO A 294 -0.82 -0.72 4.28
CA PRO A 294 -2.18 -0.32 4.66
C PRO A 294 -2.25 0.03 6.15
N GLY A 295 -2.56 1.29 6.43
CA GLY A 295 -2.98 1.78 7.76
C GLY A 295 -4.50 1.77 7.89
N ALA A 296 -5.02 2.42 8.93
CA ALA A 296 -6.45 2.51 9.19
C ALA A 296 -7.16 3.37 8.13
N CYS A 297 -8.44 3.07 7.89
CA CYS A 297 -9.29 3.71 6.89
C CYS A 297 -8.65 3.89 5.50
N PRO A 298 -8.06 2.83 4.91
CA PRO A 298 -7.35 2.96 3.65
C PRO A 298 -8.28 3.23 2.46
N SER A 299 -9.60 3.01 2.56
CA SER A 299 -10.57 3.27 1.49
C SER A 299 -10.92 4.75 1.26
N LYS A 300 -10.41 5.66 2.10
CA LYS A 300 -10.69 7.10 1.99
C LYS A 300 -9.41 7.91 1.89
N PRO A 301 -9.45 9.09 1.26
CA PRO A 301 -8.34 10.03 1.35
C PRO A 301 -8.25 10.60 2.77
N PHE A 302 -7.06 11.07 3.16
CA PHE A 302 -6.75 11.46 4.54
C PHE A 302 -7.70 12.51 5.14
N TRP A 303 -8.31 13.37 4.33
CA TRP A 303 -9.27 14.39 4.79
C TRP A 303 -10.73 13.91 4.89
N GLN A 304 -11.02 12.67 4.49
CA GLN A 304 -12.34 12.04 4.59
C GLN A 304 -12.38 10.85 5.55
N GLU A 305 -11.24 10.48 6.14
CA GLU A 305 -11.17 9.43 7.16
C GLU A 305 -12.01 9.79 8.38
N ASP A 306 -12.78 8.82 8.89
CA ASP A 306 -13.62 8.97 10.06
C ASP A 306 -13.52 7.75 10.98
N LYS A 307 -14.01 7.89 12.22
CA LYS A 307 -13.95 6.82 13.23
C LYS A 307 -14.67 5.56 12.78
N ALA A 308 -15.74 5.69 12.00
CA ALA A 308 -16.49 4.53 11.51
C ALA A 308 -15.62 3.69 10.57
N CYS A 309 -14.98 4.35 9.61
CA CYS A 309 -14.05 3.74 8.67
C CYS A 309 -12.83 3.14 9.36
N GLU A 310 -12.19 3.84 10.29
CA GLU A 310 -11.07 3.28 11.08
C GLU A 310 -11.48 2.02 11.85
N THR A 311 -12.73 1.94 12.30
CA THR A 311 -13.22 0.81 13.09
C THR A 311 -13.56 -0.39 12.22
N THR A 312 -14.09 -0.17 11.01
CA THR A 312 -14.42 -1.25 10.06
C THR A 312 -13.21 -1.68 9.23
N GLU A 313 -12.26 -0.77 9.00
CA GLU A 313 -11.05 -0.97 8.23
C GLU A 313 -9.81 -0.54 9.06
N PRO A 314 -9.41 -1.34 10.07
CA PRO A 314 -8.28 -0.99 10.95
C PRO A 314 -6.92 -0.95 10.23
N GLY A 315 -6.83 -1.46 9.00
CA GLY A 315 -5.57 -1.64 8.31
C GLY A 315 -4.77 -2.82 8.85
N GLY A 316 -3.52 -2.94 8.44
CA GLY A 316 -2.62 -4.02 8.87
C GLY A 316 -1.63 -3.61 9.95
N PHE A 317 -1.65 -2.34 10.36
CA PHE A 317 -0.65 -1.78 11.27
C PHE A 317 -0.93 -2.18 12.72
N CYS A 318 -0.01 -2.94 13.31
CA CYS A 318 -0.15 -3.46 14.69
C CYS A 318 0.05 -2.40 15.78
N GLY A 319 0.59 -1.23 15.42
CA GLY A 319 1.13 -0.26 16.36
C GLY A 319 2.66 -0.30 16.45
N LEU A 320 3.24 0.77 17.01
CA LEU A 320 4.69 0.92 17.16
C LEU A 320 5.26 -0.15 18.09
N LYS A 321 6.42 -0.71 17.72
CA LYS A 321 7.17 -1.72 18.50
C LYS A 321 6.38 -3.00 18.84
N LYS A 322 5.24 -3.24 18.19
CA LYS A 322 4.52 -4.51 18.31
C LYS A 322 4.98 -5.46 17.22
N THR A 323 5.19 -6.72 17.59
CA THR A 323 5.49 -7.77 16.63
C THR A 323 4.21 -8.17 15.89
N PRO A 324 4.22 -8.21 14.54
CA PRO A 324 3.08 -8.66 13.76
C PRO A 324 2.64 -10.07 14.11
N THR A 325 1.33 -10.27 14.24
CA THR A 325 0.73 -11.57 14.55
C THR A 325 0.33 -12.34 13.30
N GLY A 326 0.20 -11.66 12.16
CA GLY A 326 -0.38 -12.23 10.94
C GLY A 326 -1.91 -12.35 11.01
N GLN A 327 -2.54 -11.72 12.00
CA GLN A 327 -3.99 -11.52 12.01
C GLN A 327 -4.36 -10.51 10.91
N GLY A 328 -5.60 -10.56 10.40
CA GLY A 328 -6.04 -9.72 9.28
C GLY A 328 -5.92 -8.21 9.50
N ASP A 329 -5.89 -7.77 10.74
CA ASP A 329 -5.73 -6.38 11.20
C ASP A 329 -4.37 -6.10 11.89
N CYS A 330 -3.45 -7.06 11.90
CA CYS A 330 -2.10 -6.92 12.46
C CYS A 330 -1.10 -7.77 11.67
N THR A 331 -0.69 -7.24 10.52
CA THR A 331 0.22 -7.87 9.56
C THR A 331 1.58 -7.19 9.49
N TRP A 332 1.70 -5.94 9.93
CA TRP A 332 2.97 -5.20 9.87
C TRP A 332 3.16 -4.18 10.98
N SER A 333 4.41 -3.84 11.22
CA SER A 333 4.83 -2.76 12.11
C SER A 333 6.13 -2.15 11.59
N TYR A 334 6.51 -1.00 12.13
CA TYR A 334 7.72 -0.31 11.72
C TYR A 334 8.41 0.38 12.89
N GLU A 335 9.70 0.64 12.69
CA GLU A 335 10.53 1.54 13.50
C GLU A 335 11.25 2.49 12.55
N TYR A 336 11.38 3.76 12.94
CA TYR A 336 12.20 4.71 12.19
C TYR A 336 13.67 4.28 12.25
N ALA A 337 14.33 4.24 11.09
CA ALA A 337 15.69 3.73 10.94
C ALA A 337 16.64 4.72 10.21
N GLY A 338 16.33 6.02 10.31
CA GLY A 338 17.14 7.11 9.79
C GLY A 338 16.65 7.69 8.47
N GLU A 339 17.23 8.82 8.08
CA GLU A 339 16.96 9.50 6.82
C GLU A 339 18.21 10.16 6.23
N ILE A 340 18.24 10.29 4.91
CA ILE A 340 19.26 11.05 4.17
C ILE A 340 18.56 12.05 3.27
N THR A 341 19.22 13.17 2.96
CA THR A 341 18.72 14.08 1.93
C THR A 341 19.23 13.64 0.56
N ILE A 342 18.46 13.93 -0.50
CA ILE A 342 18.91 13.69 -1.88
C ILE A 342 20.15 14.55 -2.16
N ASN A 343 20.22 15.77 -1.61
CA ASN A 343 21.37 16.64 -1.81
C ASN A 343 22.67 16.06 -1.23
N ASP A 344 22.60 15.45 -0.04
CA ASP A 344 23.75 14.75 0.55
C ASP A 344 24.15 13.55 -0.32
N LEU A 345 23.17 12.75 -0.75
CA LEU A 345 23.39 11.56 -1.57
C LEU A 345 24.08 11.88 -2.90
N VAL A 346 23.63 12.91 -3.60
CA VAL A 346 24.09 13.20 -4.96
C VAL A 346 25.25 14.21 -4.99
N GLY A 347 25.75 14.61 -3.81
CA GLY A 347 26.87 15.55 -3.69
C GLY A 347 26.51 17.02 -3.97
N ILE A 348 25.23 17.37 -3.92
CA ILE A 348 24.79 18.78 -4.01
C ILE A 348 25.07 19.52 -2.72
N GLY A 349 25.14 18.87 -1.54
CA GLY A 349 25.27 19.52 -0.22
C GLY A 349 26.42 20.53 -0.01
N LYS A 350 27.37 20.63 -0.95
CA LYS A 350 28.35 21.75 -1.04
C LYS A 350 27.70 23.08 -1.49
N TYR A 351 26.61 22.98 -2.24
CA TYR A 351 25.81 24.03 -2.81
C TYR A 351 24.46 24.06 -2.10
N ASP A 352 23.96 25.26 -1.79
CA ASP A 352 22.55 25.42 -1.45
C ASP A 352 21.69 25.05 -2.68
N TRP A 353 20.48 24.52 -2.49
CA TRP A 353 19.61 24.12 -3.60
C TRP A 353 19.29 25.28 -4.56
N PRO A 354 18.91 26.48 -4.07
CA PRO A 354 18.91 27.72 -4.86
C PRO A 354 20.22 27.97 -5.62
N GLY A 355 21.39 27.78 -5.00
CA GLY A 355 22.68 27.98 -5.65
C GLY A 355 22.97 26.98 -6.78
N PHE A 356 22.57 25.71 -6.62
CA PHE A 356 22.60 24.74 -7.71
C PHE A 356 21.73 25.23 -8.87
N MET A 357 20.53 25.70 -8.55
CA MET A 357 19.56 26.13 -9.56
C MET A 357 19.96 27.41 -10.31
N ASP A 358 20.42 28.41 -9.58
CA ASP A 358 20.87 29.71 -10.12
C ASP A 358 22.10 29.57 -11.03
N SER A 359 22.87 28.49 -10.86
CA SER A 359 24.00 28.15 -11.72
C SER A 359 23.61 27.50 -13.06
N GLY A 360 22.31 27.29 -13.32
CA GLY A 360 21.80 26.69 -14.55
C GLY A 360 21.98 25.17 -14.64
N LYS A 361 22.40 24.53 -13.55
CA LYS A 361 22.58 23.07 -13.48
C LYS A 361 21.24 22.35 -13.40
N LYS A 362 21.21 21.13 -13.92
CA LYS A 362 20.04 20.25 -13.87
C LYS A 362 20.46 18.86 -13.47
N GLU A 363 19.71 18.24 -12.56
CA GLU A 363 20.00 16.89 -12.10
C GLU A 363 19.89 15.85 -13.21
N TYR A 364 18.87 15.97 -14.07
CA TYR A 364 18.60 15.01 -15.14
C TYR A 364 17.67 15.60 -16.21
N ASP A 365 17.92 15.28 -17.47
CA ASP A 365 17.03 15.52 -18.60
C ASP A 365 16.73 14.18 -19.31
N PRO A 366 15.47 13.73 -19.37
CA PRO A 366 15.11 12.45 -19.97
C PRO A 366 15.33 12.39 -21.49
N TYR A 367 15.48 13.53 -22.18
CA TYR A 367 15.75 13.56 -23.62
C TYR A 367 17.21 13.29 -23.95
N THR A 368 18.13 13.75 -23.09
CA THR A 368 19.57 13.54 -23.25
C THR A 368 20.08 12.35 -22.45
N ASP A 369 19.28 11.84 -21.49
CA ASP A 369 19.67 10.83 -20.50
C ASP A 369 20.86 11.27 -19.63
N GLU A 370 20.97 12.59 -19.42
CA GLU A 370 22.09 13.24 -18.74
C GLU A 370 21.61 14.48 -17.97
N GLY A 371 22.32 14.83 -16.89
CA GLY A 371 22.18 16.16 -16.26
C GLY A 371 23.02 17.24 -16.96
N THR A 372 22.76 18.50 -16.62
CA THR A 372 23.53 19.66 -17.12
C THR A 372 24.57 20.06 -16.08
N ASP A 373 25.86 19.93 -16.42
CA ASP A 373 27.00 20.12 -15.50
C ASP A 373 26.86 19.33 -14.19
N PHE A 374 26.20 18.17 -14.29
CA PHE A 374 25.89 17.26 -13.20
C PHE A 374 25.63 15.84 -13.77
N ALA A 375 26.41 14.84 -13.35
CA ALA A 375 26.41 13.52 -13.99
C ALA A 375 25.79 12.40 -13.14
N TRP A 376 25.40 12.67 -11.90
CA TRP A 376 25.08 11.61 -10.93
C TRP A 376 23.90 10.74 -11.39
N TRP A 377 22.90 11.31 -12.08
CA TRP A 377 21.73 10.62 -12.62
C TRP A 377 21.91 10.08 -14.06
N ASN A 378 23.04 10.30 -14.75
CA ASN A 378 23.18 9.91 -16.16
C ASN A 378 22.98 8.40 -16.41
N GLY A 379 22.26 8.03 -17.47
CA GLY A 379 22.08 6.62 -17.84
C GLY A 379 20.98 5.92 -17.03
N ILE A 380 19.72 6.25 -17.29
CA ILE A 380 18.54 5.69 -16.62
C ILE A 380 18.36 4.19 -16.85
N ASN A 381 18.75 3.71 -18.02
CA ASN A 381 18.67 2.30 -18.41
C ASN A 381 20.01 1.56 -18.23
N ASN A 382 21.00 2.18 -17.58
CA ASN A 382 22.30 1.55 -17.33
C ASN A 382 22.29 0.82 -15.99
N VAL A 383 22.23 -0.51 -16.03
CA VAL A 383 22.19 -1.36 -14.84
C VAL A 383 23.39 -1.16 -13.91
N THR A 384 24.59 -0.97 -14.48
CA THR A 384 25.82 -0.75 -13.69
C THR A 384 25.76 0.58 -12.93
N GLU A 385 25.32 1.64 -13.59
CA GLU A 385 25.16 2.95 -12.93
C GLU A 385 24.04 2.93 -11.90
N ASN A 386 22.93 2.26 -12.18
CA ASN A 386 21.83 2.12 -11.22
C ASN A 386 22.26 1.30 -9.99
N ALA A 387 23.07 0.24 -10.18
CA ALA A 387 23.67 -0.50 -9.08
C ALA A 387 24.64 0.37 -8.25
N ARG A 388 25.44 1.22 -8.90
CA ARG A 388 26.30 2.20 -8.21
C ARG A 388 25.47 3.14 -7.33
N ARG A 389 24.36 3.71 -7.84
CA ARG A 389 23.47 4.61 -7.08
C ARG A 389 22.87 3.94 -5.86
N ILE A 390 22.43 2.68 -6.00
CA ILE A 390 21.92 1.89 -4.87
C ILE A 390 23.02 1.76 -3.81
N LYS A 391 24.23 1.39 -4.23
CA LYS A 391 25.35 1.18 -3.32
C LYS A 391 25.75 2.46 -2.58
N GLU A 392 25.87 3.59 -3.28
CA GLU A 392 26.20 4.88 -2.66
C GLU A 392 25.14 5.31 -1.64
N ALA A 393 23.86 5.07 -1.93
CA ALA A 393 22.80 5.34 -0.97
C ALA A 393 22.87 4.42 0.26
N GLN A 394 23.22 3.14 0.10
CA GLN A 394 23.47 2.23 1.23
C GLN A 394 24.64 2.71 2.10
N GLU A 395 25.76 3.07 1.46
CA GLU A 395 26.97 3.56 2.13
C GLU A 395 26.68 4.84 2.93
N LEU A 396 25.89 5.78 2.39
CA LEU A 396 25.53 7.00 3.11
C LEU A 396 24.62 6.72 4.32
N PHE A 397 23.66 5.80 4.20
CA PHE A 397 22.85 5.37 5.34
C PHE A 397 23.69 4.71 6.44
N LYS A 398 24.67 3.88 6.04
CA LYS A 398 25.61 3.22 6.96
C LYS A 398 26.46 4.23 7.70
N GLU A 399 27.02 5.22 6.99
CA GLU A 399 27.84 6.26 7.59
C GLU A 399 27.05 7.08 8.62
N ARG A 400 25.83 7.51 8.25
CA ARG A 400 25.01 8.40 9.07
C ARG A 400 24.31 7.70 10.24
N TYR A 401 24.01 6.41 10.09
CA TYR A 401 23.31 5.62 11.11
C TYR A 401 23.95 4.25 11.32
N PRO A 402 25.19 4.20 11.85
CA PRO A 402 25.94 2.95 12.05
C PRO A 402 25.34 2.02 13.12
N GLN A 403 24.40 2.52 13.93
CA GLN A 403 23.69 1.72 14.93
C GLN A 403 22.67 0.74 14.33
N PHE A 404 22.26 0.94 13.07
CA PHE A 404 21.33 0.06 12.38
C PHE A 404 22.10 -0.95 11.53
N GLU A 405 21.75 -2.23 11.64
CA GLU A 405 22.34 -3.32 10.86
C GLU A 405 22.19 -3.04 9.36
N GLU A 406 23.27 -3.15 8.60
CA GLU A 406 23.32 -2.75 7.18
C GLU A 406 22.72 -3.79 6.24
N ASP A 407 22.98 -5.07 6.52
CA ASP A 407 22.77 -6.18 5.58
C ASP A 407 21.44 -6.93 5.80
N MET A 408 20.38 -6.21 6.18
CA MET A 408 19.06 -6.83 6.24
C MET A 408 18.61 -7.20 4.82
N GLN A 409 18.71 -8.48 4.50
CA GLN A 409 18.28 -9.02 3.21
C GLN A 409 16.79 -8.74 3.01
N ASN A 410 16.46 -8.08 1.89
CA ASN A 410 15.06 -7.91 1.51
C ASN A 410 14.47 -9.31 1.21
N PRO A 411 13.33 -9.68 1.81
CA PRO A 411 12.66 -10.91 1.44
C PRO A 411 12.23 -10.83 -0.04
N PRO A 412 12.21 -11.96 -0.76
CA PRO A 412 11.69 -11.98 -2.12
C PRO A 412 10.24 -11.47 -2.15
N CYS A 413 9.91 -10.67 -3.16
CA CYS A 413 8.51 -10.39 -3.49
C CYS A 413 7.91 -11.65 -4.14
N ASP A 414 7.22 -12.46 -3.34
CA ASP A 414 6.66 -13.75 -3.73
C ASP A 414 5.21 -13.68 -4.21
N PHE A 415 4.66 -12.46 -4.36
CA PHE A 415 3.34 -12.24 -4.93
C PHE A 415 3.18 -12.96 -6.27
N ASN A 416 2.15 -13.80 -6.36
CA ASN A 416 1.80 -14.57 -7.55
C ASN A 416 0.39 -14.22 -8.00
N LEU A 417 0.26 -13.61 -9.18
CA LEU A 417 -1.02 -13.15 -9.72
C LEU A 417 -2.07 -14.28 -9.84
N GLU A 418 -1.66 -15.41 -10.41
CA GLU A 418 -2.57 -16.54 -10.68
C GLU A 418 -3.06 -17.19 -9.39
N GLY A 419 -2.17 -17.40 -8.42
CA GLY A 419 -2.51 -17.95 -7.10
C GLY A 419 -3.37 -17.00 -6.28
N PHE A 420 -3.03 -15.71 -6.26
CA PHE A 420 -3.76 -14.69 -5.51
C PHE A 420 -5.19 -14.51 -6.02
N TYR A 421 -5.37 -14.47 -7.35
CA TYR A 421 -6.68 -14.33 -7.98
C TYR A 421 -7.25 -15.65 -8.50
N LYS A 422 -6.79 -16.80 -8.00
CA LYS A 422 -7.21 -18.15 -8.46
C LYS A 422 -8.73 -18.31 -8.56
N GLU A 423 -9.45 -17.71 -7.62
CA GLU A 423 -10.91 -17.72 -7.58
C GLU A 423 -11.57 -17.11 -8.83
N PHE A 424 -10.91 -16.16 -9.47
CA PHE A 424 -11.36 -15.50 -10.69
C PHE A 424 -10.94 -16.24 -11.95
N TYR A 425 -9.96 -17.16 -11.86
CA TYR A 425 -9.52 -18.06 -12.94
C TYR A 425 -10.29 -19.37 -12.98
N GLU A 426 -11.18 -19.63 -12.04
CA GLU A 426 -11.99 -20.84 -12.00
C GLU A 426 -13.45 -20.53 -12.36
N ARG A 427 -14.14 -21.50 -12.98
CA ARG A 427 -15.57 -21.38 -13.30
C ARG A 427 -16.37 -21.32 -12.00
N ASN A 428 -17.33 -20.40 -11.92
CA ASN A 428 -18.16 -20.27 -10.73
C ASN A 428 -19.20 -21.42 -10.67
N PRO A 429 -19.13 -22.33 -9.68
CA PRO A 429 -20.05 -23.46 -9.60
C PRO A 429 -21.46 -23.08 -9.15
N THR A 430 -21.66 -21.88 -8.61
CA THR A 430 -22.94 -21.36 -8.13
C THR A 430 -23.65 -20.47 -9.15
N GLU A 431 -22.97 -20.13 -10.25
CA GLU A 431 -23.56 -19.32 -11.31
C GLU A 431 -24.69 -20.09 -12.01
N LYS A 432 -25.83 -19.43 -12.21
CA LYS A 432 -26.92 -19.97 -13.04
C LYS A 432 -26.48 -19.94 -14.50
N THR A 433 -25.74 -20.96 -14.92
CA THR A 433 -25.34 -21.11 -16.31
C THR A 433 -26.52 -21.67 -17.12
N ASP A 434 -26.79 -21.11 -18.30
CA ASP A 434 -27.68 -21.74 -19.31
C ASP A 434 -27.12 -23.07 -19.85
N VAL A 435 -25.89 -23.43 -19.46
CA VAL A 435 -25.22 -24.68 -19.82
C VAL A 435 -25.88 -25.86 -19.11
N ALA A 436 -26.47 -26.76 -19.90
CA ALA A 436 -27.03 -28.02 -19.43
C ALA A 436 -25.95 -28.87 -18.77
N CYS A 437 -26.30 -29.52 -17.66
CA CYS A 437 -25.41 -30.50 -17.04
C CYS A 437 -25.26 -31.73 -17.95
N GLN A 438 -24.13 -32.43 -17.83
CA GLN A 438 -23.84 -33.65 -18.57
C GLN A 438 -23.51 -34.79 -17.60
N LYS A 439 -24.03 -35.99 -17.90
CA LYS A 439 -23.60 -37.21 -17.22
C LYS A 439 -22.17 -37.55 -17.66
N LEU A 440 -21.38 -38.09 -16.75
CA LEU A 440 -20.03 -38.55 -17.05
C LEU A 440 -20.09 -39.68 -18.09
N ASP A 441 -19.40 -39.49 -19.22
CA ASP A 441 -19.19 -40.54 -20.22
C ASP A 441 -18.00 -41.40 -19.79
N SER A 442 -18.24 -42.70 -19.62
CA SER A 442 -17.22 -43.67 -19.18
C SER A 442 -16.04 -43.80 -20.14
N ASN A 443 -16.17 -43.36 -21.40
CA ASN A 443 -15.11 -43.42 -22.41
C ASN A 443 -14.46 -42.04 -22.67
N SER A 444 -14.78 -41.03 -21.86
CA SER A 444 -14.25 -39.68 -22.03
C SER A 444 -12.83 -39.51 -21.49
N GLU A 445 -12.15 -38.48 -21.99
CA GLU A 445 -10.91 -37.96 -21.40
C GLU A 445 -11.11 -37.61 -19.92
N CYS A 446 -12.27 -37.03 -19.59
CA CYS A 446 -12.65 -36.71 -18.22
C CYS A 446 -12.68 -37.95 -17.31
N GLN A 447 -13.31 -39.05 -17.72
CA GLN A 447 -13.31 -40.29 -16.93
C GLN A 447 -11.88 -40.84 -16.74
N THR A 448 -11.05 -40.77 -17.78
CA THR A 448 -9.66 -41.23 -17.71
C THR A 448 -8.88 -40.42 -16.68
N ALA A 449 -9.03 -39.09 -16.69
CA ALA A 449 -8.41 -38.21 -15.72
C ALA A 449 -8.93 -38.45 -14.30
N ILE A 450 -10.24 -38.70 -14.12
CA ILE A 450 -10.84 -39.02 -12.83
C ILE A 450 -10.27 -40.33 -12.28
N ASN A 451 -10.14 -41.36 -13.11
CA ASN A 451 -9.58 -42.64 -12.69
C ASN A 451 -8.13 -42.48 -12.18
N TRP A 452 -7.30 -41.75 -12.93
CA TRP A 452 -5.92 -41.46 -12.52
C TRP A 452 -5.86 -40.59 -11.26
N ALA A 453 -6.73 -39.58 -11.15
CA ALA A 453 -6.81 -38.75 -9.95
C ALA A 453 -7.12 -39.58 -8.71
N LYS A 454 -8.05 -40.53 -8.83
CA LYS A 454 -8.44 -41.42 -7.71
C LYS A 454 -7.37 -42.45 -7.35
N SER A 455 -6.62 -42.97 -8.32
CA SER A 455 -5.61 -44.02 -8.09
C SER A 455 -4.25 -43.48 -7.68
N ASP A 456 -3.81 -42.37 -8.29
CA ASP A 456 -2.45 -41.85 -8.17
C ASP A 456 -2.46 -40.38 -7.72
N GLY A 457 -3.30 -39.56 -8.35
CA GLY A 457 -3.28 -38.10 -8.19
C GLY A 457 -3.50 -37.64 -6.75
N VAL A 458 -4.52 -38.14 -6.07
CA VAL A 458 -4.82 -37.76 -4.66
C VAL A 458 -3.72 -38.14 -3.68
N PHE A 459 -2.88 -39.13 -4.01
CA PHE A 459 -1.76 -39.54 -3.17
C PHE A 459 -0.48 -38.77 -3.50
N ALA A 460 -0.23 -38.51 -4.78
CA ALA A 460 0.95 -37.77 -5.23
C ALA A 460 0.82 -36.26 -4.99
N HIS A 461 -0.38 -35.71 -5.15
CA HIS A 461 -0.68 -34.29 -5.11
C HIS A 461 -2.01 -34.01 -4.37
N PRO A 462 -2.11 -34.30 -3.07
CA PRO A 462 -3.34 -34.08 -2.30
C PRO A 462 -3.84 -32.63 -2.38
N ASP A 463 -2.92 -31.66 -2.50
CA ASP A 463 -3.23 -30.23 -2.60
C ASP A 463 -4.00 -29.85 -3.89
N TRP A 464 -3.91 -30.68 -4.94
CA TRP A 464 -4.68 -30.47 -6.18
C TRP A 464 -6.15 -30.86 -6.03
N TYR A 465 -6.44 -31.69 -5.03
CA TYR A 465 -7.75 -32.30 -4.79
C TYR A 465 -8.27 -31.98 -3.38
N PRO A 466 -8.37 -30.70 -3.00
CA PRO A 466 -8.71 -30.31 -1.63
C PRO A 466 -10.09 -30.88 -1.25
N GLY A 467 -10.10 -31.73 -0.21
CA GLY A 467 -11.31 -32.40 0.29
C GLY A 467 -11.76 -33.64 -0.48
N LEU A 468 -11.04 -34.06 -1.53
CA LEU A 468 -11.30 -35.31 -2.25
C LEU A 468 -10.26 -36.38 -1.91
N GLY A 469 -10.71 -37.63 -1.86
CA GLY A 469 -9.83 -38.80 -1.67
C GLY A 469 -10.12 -39.88 -2.69
N SER A 470 -9.37 -40.98 -2.64
CA SER A 470 -9.54 -42.11 -3.56
C SER A 470 -10.95 -42.73 -3.51
N SER A 471 -11.64 -42.59 -2.37
CA SER A 471 -13.03 -43.04 -2.16
C SER A 471 -14.11 -42.03 -2.55
N SER A 472 -13.74 -40.80 -2.96
CA SER A 472 -14.71 -39.78 -3.39
C SER A 472 -15.43 -40.20 -4.67
N MET A 473 -16.63 -39.65 -4.89
CA MET A 473 -17.45 -39.99 -6.05
C MET A 473 -16.87 -39.38 -7.34
N ASP A 474 -16.99 -40.07 -8.46
CA ASP A 474 -16.50 -39.58 -9.76
C ASP A 474 -17.11 -38.21 -10.12
N ARG A 475 -18.36 -37.99 -9.74
CA ARG A 475 -19.06 -36.71 -9.89
C ARG A 475 -18.35 -35.55 -9.17
N GLU A 476 -17.69 -35.81 -8.04
CA GLU A 476 -16.97 -34.79 -7.27
C GLU A 476 -15.68 -34.39 -8.00
N PHE A 477 -14.95 -35.36 -8.55
CA PHE A 477 -13.79 -35.08 -9.41
C PHE A 477 -14.20 -34.42 -10.73
N GLN A 478 -15.29 -34.87 -11.36
CA GLN A 478 -15.85 -34.23 -12.56
C GLN A 478 -16.18 -32.76 -12.27
N ARG A 479 -16.78 -32.46 -11.11
CA ARG A 479 -17.07 -31.09 -10.68
C ARG A 479 -15.79 -30.26 -10.56
N LEU A 480 -14.77 -30.79 -9.87
CA LEU A 480 -13.50 -30.09 -9.67
C LEU A 480 -12.82 -29.77 -11.01
N PHE A 481 -12.71 -30.76 -11.91
CA PHE A 481 -12.10 -30.56 -13.22
C PHE A 481 -12.91 -29.63 -14.12
N TRP A 482 -14.25 -29.66 -14.05
CA TRP A 482 -15.07 -28.68 -14.74
C TRP A 482 -14.83 -27.26 -14.20
N ILE A 483 -14.78 -27.08 -12.87
CA ILE A 483 -14.48 -25.77 -12.23
C ILE A 483 -13.14 -25.23 -12.72
N GLN A 484 -12.13 -26.09 -12.80
CA GLN A 484 -10.78 -25.71 -13.22
C GLN A 484 -10.62 -25.63 -14.75
N ALA A 485 -11.68 -25.95 -15.52
CA ALA A 485 -11.64 -26.09 -16.98
C ALA A 485 -10.54 -27.05 -17.48
N GLN A 486 -10.30 -28.15 -16.74
CA GLN A 486 -9.29 -29.17 -17.03
C GLN A 486 -9.90 -30.46 -17.56
N ASN A 487 -9.09 -31.26 -18.24
CA ASN A 487 -9.36 -32.66 -18.61
C ASN A 487 -10.66 -32.87 -19.42
N GLY A 488 -11.11 -31.84 -20.13
CA GLY A 488 -12.33 -31.89 -20.95
C GLY A 488 -13.62 -32.15 -20.17
N CYS A 489 -13.62 -31.94 -18.84
CA CYS A 489 -14.78 -32.25 -18.02
C CYS A 489 -15.91 -31.24 -18.17
N GLU A 490 -17.12 -31.76 -18.35
CA GLU A 490 -18.36 -31.00 -18.45
C GLU A 490 -19.07 -30.90 -17.10
N ARG A 491 -19.96 -29.90 -16.96
CA ARG A 491 -20.67 -29.63 -15.70
C ARG A 491 -21.46 -30.86 -15.28
N PRO A 492 -21.22 -31.46 -14.10
CA PRO A 492 -21.95 -32.65 -13.69
C PRO A 492 -23.43 -32.35 -13.45
N CYS A 493 -24.31 -33.27 -13.87
CA CYS A 493 -25.67 -33.40 -13.34
C CYS A 493 -25.60 -33.98 -11.92
#